data_AF-K1TX23-F1
#
_entry.id   AF-K1TX23-F1
#
_cell.length_a   1.000
_cell.length_b   1.000
_cell.length_c   1.000
_cell.angle_alpha   90.00
_cell.angle_beta   90.00
_cell.angle_gamma   90.00
#
_symmetry.space_group_name_H-M   'P 1'
#
loop_
_entity.id
_entity.type
_entity.pdbx_description
1 polymer ?
#
loop_
_entity_poly.entity_id
_entity_poly.type
_entity_poly.pdbx_seq_one_letter_code
_entity_poly.pdbx_strand_id
1 'polypeptide(L)'
;MQQIAKGIWKIVLGEPETFTPEHFRQFPVRTEAIEQIPVSRECRVSEEKIHWRKTKRGITVTLPMETQEDIYGFGLQLQGFNQAGRRRYIKVNSDPVANTGEGHAPVPFYISSAGYGLFVNTFRYTTFLMGTNSERGQSAGMTAENEAHKEFSEAAIYALKRAKEERKVIID
;
A
#
# COMPACT_ATOMS: atom_id res chain seq x y z
N MET A 1 7.06 -5.56 -15.66
CA MET A 1 6.20 -4.37 -15.64
C MET A 1 5.87 -4.02 -17.08
N GLN A 2 4.59 -3.93 -17.42
CA GLN A 2 4.13 -3.54 -18.76
C GLN A 2 3.46 -2.17 -18.69
N GLN A 3 3.88 -1.23 -19.54
CA GLN A 3 3.18 0.04 -19.67
C GLN A 3 1.90 -0.15 -20.48
N ILE A 4 0.75 0.24 -19.93
CA ILE A 4 -0.56 0.10 -20.58
C ILE A 4 -1.16 1.44 -21.04
N ALA A 5 -0.66 2.56 -20.49
CA ALA A 5 -0.93 3.92 -20.93
C ALA A 5 0.18 4.86 -20.38
N LYS A 6 0.21 6.13 -20.79
CA LYS A 6 1.19 7.10 -20.26
C LYS A 6 1.09 7.21 -18.74
N GLY A 7 2.18 6.91 -18.04
CA GLY A 7 2.26 6.92 -16.57
C GLY A 7 1.53 5.76 -15.86
N ILE A 8 0.95 4.80 -16.60
CA ILE A 8 0.22 3.66 -16.02
C ILE A 8 0.93 2.36 -16.37
N TRP A 9 1.35 1.66 -15.31
CA TRP A 9 2.09 0.41 -15.40
C TRP A 9 1.30 -0.73 -14.76
N LYS A 10 1.33 -1.90 -15.39
CA LYS A 10 0.68 -3.13 -14.94
C LYS A 10 1.72 -4.18 -14.61
N ILE A 11 1.51 -4.87 -13.50
CA ILE A 11 2.27 -6.06 -13.09
C ILE A 11 1.25 -7.17 -12.88
N VAL A 12 1.57 -8.35 -13.40
CA VAL A 12 0.79 -9.57 -13.18
C VAL A 12 1.64 -10.51 -12.34
N LEU A 13 1.15 -10.87 -11.16
CA LEU A 13 1.84 -11.75 -10.22
C LEU A 13 1.08 -13.07 -10.11
N GLY A 14 1.74 -14.17 -10.45
CA GLY A 14 1.10 -15.48 -10.53
C GLY A 14 0.00 -15.53 -11.60
N GLU A 15 -1.08 -16.24 -11.29
CA GLU A 15 -2.25 -16.38 -12.16
C GLU A 15 -3.43 -15.62 -11.54
N PRO A 16 -3.84 -14.47 -12.11
CA PRO A 16 -4.99 -13.71 -11.61
C PRO A 16 -6.30 -14.50 -11.72
N GLU A 17 -7.23 -14.22 -10.81
CA GLU A 17 -8.59 -14.75 -10.88
C GLU A 17 -9.29 -14.27 -12.17
N THR A 18 -10.14 -15.11 -12.75
CA THR A 18 -10.91 -14.77 -13.96
C THR A 18 -11.73 -13.49 -13.77
N PHE A 19 -12.33 -13.34 -12.59
CA PHE A 19 -13.20 -12.24 -12.23
C PHE A 19 -12.46 -11.22 -11.35
N THR A 20 -12.19 -10.05 -11.92
CA THR A 20 -11.54 -8.91 -11.23
C THR A 20 -12.34 -7.62 -11.47
N PRO A 21 -12.12 -6.56 -10.67
CA PRO A 21 -12.71 -5.25 -10.97
C PRO A 21 -12.46 -4.78 -12.42
N GLU A 22 -11.27 -5.00 -12.96
CA GLU A 22 -10.94 -4.69 -14.37
C GLU A 22 -11.74 -5.55 -15.37
N HIS A 23 -12.02 -6.82 -15.06
CA HIS A 23 -12.82 -7.71 -15.93
C HIS A 23 -14.24 -7.18 -16.13
N PHE A 24 -14.87 -6.64 -15.07
CA PHE A 24 -16.23 -6.09 -15.13
C PHE A 24 -16.28 -4.61 -15.53
N ARG A 25 -15.14 -4.00 -15.88
CA ARG A 25 -15.09 -2.61 -16.32
C ARG A 25 -15.89 -2.45 -17.61
N GLN A 26 -16.95 -1.64 -17.56
CA GLN A 26 -17.86 -1.42 -18.68
C GLN A 26 -17.35 -0.41 -19.72
N PHE A 27 -16.38 0.44 -19.37
CA PHE A 27 -15.92 1.53 -20.21
C PHE A 27 -14.46 1.36 -20.58
N PRO A 28 -14.05 1.53 -21.86
CA PRO A 28 -12.65 1.46 -22.27
C PRO A 28 -11.78 2.49 -21.53
N VAL A 29 -10.50 2.19 -21.38
CA VAL A 29 -9.52 3.17 -20.90
C VAL A 29 -9.46 4.30 -21.93
N ARG A 30 -9.60 5.55 -21.48
CA ARG A 30 -9.59 6.73 -22.35
C ARG A 30 -8.15 7.15 -22.65
N THR A 31 -7.46 6.35 -23.45
CA THR A 31 -6.03 6.50 -23.73
C THR A 31 -5.70 7.88 -24.32
N GLU A 32 -6.55 8.42 -25.18
CA GLU A 32 -6.37 9.73 -25.81
C GLU A 32 -6.36 10.85 -24.76
N ALA A 33 -7.22 10.76 -23.75
CA ALA A 33 -7.28 11.73 -22.65
C ALA A 33 -6.06 11.60 -21.73
N ILE A 34 -5.62 10.37 -21.45
CA ILE A 34 -4.42 10.11 -20.64
C ILE A 34 -3.17 10.66 -21.34
N GLU A 35 -3.12 10.58 -22.67
CA GLU A 35 -2.01 11.11 -23.46
C GLU A 35 -1.93 12.65 -23.43
N GLN A 36 -2.95 13.36 -22.96
CA GLN A 36 -2.87 14.81 -22.76
C GLN A 36 -2.41 15.20 -21.35
N ILE A 37 -2.35 14.25 -20.41
CA ILE A 37 -1.96 14.55 -19.02
C ILE A 37 -0.44 14.77 -18.96
N PRO A 38 0.05 15.91 -18.44
CA PRO A 38 1.47 16.12 -18.23
C PRO A 38 1.98 15.22 -17.11
N VAL A 39 3.08 14.52 -17.36
CA VAL A 39 3.77 13.72 -16.35
C VAL A 39 4.72 14.64 -15.60
N SER A 40 4.36 15.03 -14.39
CA SER A 40 5.15 15.96 -13.56
C SER A 40 6.19 15.25 -12.68
N ARG A 41 6.03 13.94 -12.46
CA ARG A 41 6.93 13.09 -11.68
C ARG A 41 6.97 11.69 -12.26
N GLU A 42 8.14 11.09 -12.27
CA GLU A 42 8.32 9.68 -12.61
C GLU A 42 8.10 8.82 -11.36
N CYS A 43 7.42 7.68 -11.55
CA CYS A 43 7.28 6.69 -10.49
C CYS A 43 8.67 6.10 -10.15
N ARG A 44 9.09 6.22 -8.89
CA ARG A 44 10.38 5.70 -8.41
C ARG A 44 10.35 4.23 -8.00
N VAL A 45 9.17 3.61 -8.06
CA VAL A 45 9.01 2.18 -7.78
C VAL A 45 9.48 1.41 -9.00
N SER A 46 10.65 0.77 -8.90
CA SER A 46 11.16 -0.16 -9.91
C SER A 46 10.68 -1.58 -9.64
N GLU A 47 10.46 -2.36 -10.70
CA GLU A 47 10.05 -3.76 -10.59
C GLU A 47 11.02 -4.61 -9.74
N GLU A 48 12.32 -4.33 -9.85
CA GLU A 48 13.38 -5.01 -9.11
C GLU A 48 13.25 -4.86 -7.57
N LYS A 49 12.65 -3.76 -7.13
CA LYS A 49 12.41 -3.49 -5.69
C LYS A 49 11.06 -4.03 -5.21
N ILE A 50 10.24 -4.58 -6.11
CA ILE A 50 8.99 -5.23 -5.75
C ILE A 50 9.29 -6.71 -5.48
N HIS A 51 9.13 -7.11 -4.23
CA HIS A 51 9.25 -8.50 -3.83
C HIS A 51 7.88 -9.11 -3.65
N TRP A 52 7.68 -10.34 -4.11
CA TRP A 52 6.41 -11.02 -3.88
C TRP A 52 6.64 -12.50 -3.63
N ARG A 53 5.67 -13.13 -2.98
CA ARG A 53 5.66 -14.57 -2.74
C ARG A 53 4.25 -15.12 -2.74
N LYS A 54 4.09 -16.34 -3.22
CA LYS A 54 2.86 -17.12 -3.04
C LYS A 54 2.93 -17.84 -1.69
N THR A 55 1.89 -17.73 -0.90
CA THR A 55 1.71 -18.41 0.38
C THR A 55 0.51 -19.35 0.31
N LYS A 56 0.30 -20.16 1.34
CA LYS A 56 -0.93 -20.97 1.46
C LYS A 56 -2.22 -20.12 1.49
N ARG A 57 -2.13 -18.84 1.84
CA ARG A 57 -3.27 -17.93 2.03
C ARG A 57 -3.53 -16.98 0.85
N GLY A 58 -2.60 -16.88 -0.10
CA GLY A 58 -2.68 -15.89 -1.17
C GLY A 58 -1.30 -15.40 -1.59
N ILE A 59 -1.24 -14.18 -2.12
CA ILE A 59 -0.01 -13.53 -2.57
C ILE A 59 0.33 -12.41 -1.58
N THR A 60 1.58 -12.39 -1.12
CA THR A 60 2.13 -11.23 -0.42
C THR A 60 2.97 -10.43 -1.41
N VAL A 61 2.82 -9.10 -1.42
CA VAL A 61 3.63 -8.15 -2.20
C VAL A 61 4.25 -7.13 -1.26
N THR A 62 5.54 -6.86 -1.44
CA THR A 62 6.31 -5.89 -0.66
C THR A 62 6.91 -4.86 -1.60
N LEU A 63 6.68 -3.59 -1.30
CA LEU A 63 7.22 -2.44 -2.04
C LEU A 63 8.04 -1.55 -1.08
N PRO A 64 9.08 -0.86 -1.57
CA PRO A 64 9.80 0.12 -0.77
C PRO A 64 8.89 1.32 -0.46
N MET A 65 9.11 1.94 0.70
CA MET A 65 8.41 3.16 1.12
C MET A 65 9.44 4.16 1.66
N GLU A 66 9.39 5.41 1.20
CA GLU A 66 10.28 6.45 1.72
C GLU A 66 9.90 6.80 3.17
N THR A 67 10.87 7.18 4.00
CA THR A 67 10.65 7.53 5.41
C THR A 67 9.56 8.60 5.61
N GLN A 68 9.60 9.63 4.76
CA GLN A 68 8.68 10.78 4.78
C GLN A 68 7.46 10.58 3.87
N GLU A 69 7.26 9.36 3.36
CA GLU A 69 6.12 9.04 2.51
C GLU A 69 4.83 9.01 3.33
N ASP A 70 3.84 9.77 2.84
CA ASP A 70 2.47 9.76 3.31
C ASP A 70 1.61 9.00 2.30
N ILE A 71 0.58 8.32 2.81
CA ILE A 71 -0.30 7.47 2.00
C ILE A 71 -1.74 7.94 2.19
N TYR A 72 -2.48 8.08 1.09
CA TYR A 72 -3.87 8.55 1.07
C TYR A 72 -4.72 7.64 0.19
N GLY A 73 -6.05 7.62 0.42
CA GLY A 73 -6.99 6.84 -0.40
C GLY A 73 -7.64 5.71 0.39
N PHE A 74 -7.66 4.52 -0.19
CA PHE A 74 -8.44 3.34 0.23
C PHE A 74 -9.96 3.50 0.14
N GLY A 75 -10.42 4.36 -0.78
CA GLY A 75 -11.83 4.65 -0.98
C GLY A 75 -12.42 5.52 0.14
N LEU A 76 -13.62 5.19 0.59
CA LEU A 76 -14.32 5.93 1.64
C LEU A 76 -13.78 5.54 3.03
N GLN A 77 -12.83 6.33 3.52
CA GLN A 77 -12.24 6.16 4.84
C GLN A 77 -12.80 7.17 5.83
N LEU A 78 -13.20 6.70 7.00
CA LEU A 78 -13.68 7.53 8.11
C LEU A 78 -12.57 7.74 9.14
N GLN A 79 -12.64 8.85 9.89
CA GLN A 79 -11.80 9.11 11.08
C GLN A 79 -10.28 9.20 10.83
N GLY A 80 -9.81 9.24 9.59
CA GLY A 80 -8.38 9.46 9.31
C GLY A 80 -8.09 9.57 7.83
N PHE A 81 -7.30 10.60 7.47
CA PHE A 81 -6.96 10.92 6.09
C PHE A 81 -5.60 10.33 5.67
N ASN A 82 -4.55 10.59 6.46
CA ASN A 82 -3.24 9.99 6.25
C ASN A 82 -3.21 8.56 6.82
N GLN A 83 -2.82 7.64 5.95
CA GLN A 83 -2.82 6.19 6.18
C GLN A 83 -1.41 5.66 6.39
N ALA A 84 -0.36 6.47 6.22
CA ALA A 84 1.00 6.07 6.53
C ALA A 84 1.15 5.69 8.00
N GLY A 85 1.89 4.62 8.27
CA GLY A 85 2.07 4.09 9.62
C GLY A 85 0.80 3.43 10.16
N ARG A 86 -0.08 2.93 9.28
CA ARG A 86 -1.28 2.18 9.68
C ARG A 86 -1.40 0.84 8.96
N ARG A 87 -2.28 -0.01 9.48
CA ARG A 87 -2.80 -1.20 8.80
C ARG A 87 -4.20 -0.89 8.27
N ARG A 88 -4.50 -1.32 7.04
CA ARG A 88 -5.84 -1.18 6.44
C ARG A 88 -6.37 -2.51 5.99
N TYR A 89 -7.52 -2.89 6.52
CA TYR A 89 -8.30 -4.03 6.05
C TYR A 89 -9.29 -3.53 5.00
N ILE A 90 -9.03 -3.83 3.74
CA ILE A 90 -9.90 -3.41 2.64
C ILE A 90 -10.99 -4.45 2.50
N LYS A 91 -12.07 -4.25 3.25
CA LYS A 91 -13.22 -5.13 3.33
C LYS A 91 -14.49 -4.32 3.48
N VAL A 92 -15.49 -4.69 2.68
CA VAL A 92 -16.83 -4.10 2.77
C VAL A 92 -17.42 -4.39 4.14
N ASN A 93 -17.77 -3.33 4.85
CA ASN A 93 -18.38 -3.38 6.16
C ASN A 93 -19.34 -2.18 6.30
N SER A 94 -20.55 -2.42 6.80
CA SER A 94 -21.55 -1.37 6.97
C SER A 94 -21.56 -0.71 8.33
N ASP A 95 -20.85 -1.28 9.30
CA ASP A 95 -20.76 -0.75 10.67
C ASP A 95 -19.31 -0.84 11.20
N PRO A 96 -18.36 -0.11 10.59
CA PRO A 96 -16.99 -0.08 11.06
C PRO A 96 -16.91 0.66 12.40
N VAL A 97 -16.71 -0.08 13.48
CA VAL A 97 -16.61 0.45 14.84
C VAL A 97 -15.32 1.25 15.12
N ALA A 98 -14.33 1.18 14.23
CA ALA A 98 -13.04 1.84 14.38
C ALA A 98 -12.38 2.14 13.02
N ASN A 99 -11.33 2.96 13.04
CA ASN A 99 -10.52 3.34 11.88
C ASN A 99 -9.58 2.21 11.40
N THR A 100 -10.16 1.10 10.95
CA THR A 100 -9.45 -0.12 10.56
C THR A 100 -9.18 -0.23 9.06
N GLY A 101 -9.80 0.61 8.23
CA GLY A 101 -9.76 0.51 6.77
C GLY A 101 -11.05 -0.04 6.15
N GLU A 102 -11.88 -0.69 6.97
CA GLU A 102 -13.16 -1.27 6.56
C GLU A 102 -14.21 -0.17 6.38
N GLY A 103 -15.16 -0.40 5.47
CA GLY A 103 -16.24 0.56 5.26
C GLY A 103 -17.13 0.20 4.07
N HIS A 104 -18.04 1.10 3.71
CA HIS A 104 -18.99 0.85 2.62
C HIS A 104 -18.34 0.81 1.24
N ALA A 105 -17.27 1.58 1.03
CA ALA A 105 -16.56 1.64 -0.25
C ALA A 105 -15.03 1.55 -0.04
N PRO A 106 -14.51 0.40 0.42
CA PRO A 106 -13.08 0.21 0.64
C PRO A 106 -12.44 -0.20 -0.68
N VAL A 107 -11.81 0.77 -1.34
CA VAL A 107 -11.18 0.55 -2.66
C VAL A 107 -9.72 0.18 -2.43
N PRO A 108 -9.18 -0.90 -2.99
CA PRO A 108 -7.77 -1.28 -2.85
C PRO A 108 -6.86 -0.40 -3.73
N PHE A 109 -6.98 0.92 -3.56
CA PHE A 109 -6.24 1.96 -4.28
C PHE A 109 -5.72 2.99 -3.30
N TYR A 110 -4.44 3.33 -3.38
CA TYR A 110 -3.86 4.45 -2.63
C TYR A 110 -2.99 5.34 -3.52
N ILE A 111 -2.77 6.56 -3.05
CA ILE A 111 -1.85 7.55 -3.61
C ILE A 111 -0.76 7.83 -2.56
N SER A 112 0.47 7.88 -3.03
CA SER A 112 1.66 8.19 -2.24
C SER A 112 2.13 9.63 -2.48
N SER A 113 2.57 10.32 -1.43
CA SER A 113 3.23 11.62 -1.56
C SER A 113 4.56 11.57 -2.32
N ALA A 114 5.15 10.38 -2.50
CA ALA A 114 6.31 10.16 -3.37
C ALA A 114 5.97 10.31 -4.87
N GLY A 115 4.70 10.47 -5.23
CA GLY A 115 4.26 10.81 -6.59
C GLY A 115 3.80 9.62 -7.43
N TYR A 116 3.30 8.56 -6.80
CA TYR A 116 2.72 7.40 -7.50
C TYR A 116 1.39 6.98 -6.86
N GLY A 117 0.59 6.23 -7.62
CA GLY A 117 -0.59 5.54 -7.10
C GLY A 117 -0.46 4.04 -7.30
N LEU A 118 -1.07 3.25 -6.42
CA LEU A 118 -1.08 1.80 -6.50
C LEU A 118 -2.50 1.29 -6.38
N PHE A 119 -2.92 0.50 -7.37
CA PHE A 119 -4.20 -0.21 -7.39
C PHE A 119 -3.96 -1.71 -7.40
N VAL A 120 -4.63 -2.44 -6.51
CA VAL A 120 -4.64 -3.91 -6.53
C VAL A 120 -5.95 -4.38 -7.15
N ASN A 121 -5.85 -4.95 -8.35
CA ASN A 121 -7.01 -5.40 -9.11
C ASN A 121 -7.55 -6.76 -8.60
N THR A 122 -8.27 -6.76 -7.48
CA THR A 122 -8.89 -7.96 -6.90
C THR A 122 -10.22 -7.64 -6.21
N PHE A 123 -11.11 -8.63 -6.14
CA PHE A 123 -12.31 -8.59 -5.27
C PHE A 123 -12.08 -9.22 -3.90
N ARG A 124 -10.93 -9.86 -3.69
CA ARG A 124 -10.59 -10.46 -2.40
C ARG A 124 -10.31 -9.35 -1.39
N TYR A 125 -10.51 -9.67 -0.11
CA TYR A 125 -10.08 -8.78 0.96
C TYR A 125 -8.56 -8.71 0.96
N THR A 126 -8.04 -7.49 0.94
CA THR A 126 -6.61 -7.21 0.99
C THR A 126 -6.28 -6.46 2.27
N THR A 127 -5.13 -6.76 2.85
CA THR A 127 -4.57 -6.01 3.97
C THR A 127 -3.36 -5.23 3.49
N PHE A 128 -3.35 -3.92 3.75
CA PHE A 128 -2.19 -3.07 3.51
C PHE A 128 -1.52 -2.70 4.82
N LEU A 129 -0.19 -2.81 4.86
CA LEU A 129 0.67 -2.40 5.97
C LEU A 129 1.58 -1.30 5.43
N MET A 130 1.34 -0.03 5.81
CA MET A 130 2.04 1.11 5.22
C MET A 130 3.19 1.57 6.13
N GLY A 131 4.26 0.80 6.19
CA GLY A 131 5.44 1.13 7.00
C GLY A 131 5.24 1.00 8.50
N THR A 132 4.39 0.06 8.94
CA THR A 132 4.17 -0.27 10.37
C THR A 132 4.88 -1.52 10.85
N ASN A 133 5.27 -2.41 9.93
CA ASN A 133 5.65 -3.77 10.27
C ASN A 133 6.95 -4.18 9.56
N SER A 134 7.86 -4.74 10.34
CA SER A 134 8.86 -5.71 9.91
C SER A 134 8.14 -6.90 9.25
N GLU A 135 8.76 -7.54 8.27
CA GLU A 135 8.15 -8.68 7.57
C GLU A 135 7.79 -9.80 8.58
N ARG A 136 6.67 -10.50 8.34
CA ARG A 136 6.20 -11.56 9.24
C ARG A 136 7.30 -12.60 9.46
N GLY A 137 7.77 -12.72 10.70
CA GLY A 137 8.86 -13.62 11.10
C GLY A 137 10.19 -12.93 11.43
N GLN A 138 10.37 -11.65 11.08
CA GLN A 138 11.61 -10.91 11.39
C GLN A 138 11.84 -10.72 12.89
N SER A 139 10.78 -10.65 13.69
CA SER A 139 10.87 -10.54 15.15
C SER A 139 11.13 -11.85 15.87
N ALA A 140 11.10 -13.01 15.18
CA ALA A 140 11.24 -14.31 15.82
C ALA A 140 12.64 -14.55 16.42
N GLY A 141 13.65 -13.76 16.02
CA GLY A 141 15.02 -13.81 16.54
C GLY A 141 15.53 -12.49 17.14
N MET A 142 14.67 -11.49 17.33
CA MET A 142 15.10 -10.21 17.90
C MET A 142 15.21 -10.32 19.44
N THR A 143 16.43 -10.23 19.96
CA THR A 143 16.77 -10.22 21.39
C THR A 143 17.20 -8.85 21.91
N ALA A 144 16.96 -7.78 21.14
CA ALA A 144 17.40 -6.44 21.52
C ALA A 144 16.71 -5.98 22.83
N GLU A 145 17.51 -5.79 23.88
CA GLU A 145 17.08 -5.16 25.13
C GLU A 145 16.85 -3.65 24.95
N ASN A 146 15.96 -3.08 25.77
CA ASN A 146 15.57 -1.67 25.72
C ASN A 146 16.80 -0.75 25.82
N GLU A 147 17.14 -0.07 24.73
CA GLU A 147 18.11 1.03 24.77
C GLU A 147 17.53 2.22 25.53
N ALA A 148 18.33 2.85 26.40
CA ALA A 148 17.91 4.03 27.14
C ALA A 148 17.75 5.23 26.20
N HIS A 149 16.52 5.67 25.96
CA HIS A 149 16.24 6.86 25.16
C HIS A 149 16.34 8.13 26.01
N LYS A 150 17.04 9.16 25.50
CA LYS A 150 17.18 10.46 26.19
C LYS A 150 15.92 11.33 26.15
N GLU A 151 15.03 11.08 25.19
CA GLU A 151 13.74 11.75 25.08
C GLU A 151 12.61 10.71 25.10
N PHE A 152 11.71 10.83 26.07
CA PHE A 152 10.59 9.90 26.30
C PHE A 152 9.25 10.41 25.77
N SER A 153 9.23 11.46 24.94
CA SER A 153 7.97 11.91 24.37
C SER A 153 7.49 10.93 23.30
N GLU A 154 6.18 10.66 23.26
CA GLU A 154 5.56 9.80 22.26
C GLU A 154 5.93 10.25 20.83
N ALA A 155 5.90 11.56 20.57
CA ALA A 155 6.29 12.15 19.30
C ALA A 155 7.77 11.88 18.95
N ALA A 156 8.69 11.98 19.91
CA ALA A 156 10.11 11.69 19.70
C ALA A 156 10.33 10.21 19.36
N ILE A 157 9.64 9.28 20.03
CA ILE A 157 9.74 7.84 19.76
C ILE A 157 9.25 7.52 18.34
N TYR A 158 8.10 8.07 17.93
CA TYR A 158 7.58 7.87 16.56
C TYR A 158 8.48 8.51 15.49
N ALA A 159 9.06 9.68 15.76
CA ALA A 159 9.99 10.34 14.85
C ALA A 159 11.31 9.56 14.69
N LEU A 160 11.85 9.04 15.79
CA LEU A 160 13.10 8.27 15.80
C LEU A 160 12.94 6.93 15.09
N LYS A 161 11.77 6.28 15.26
CA LYS A 161 11.42 5.05 14.54
C LYS A 161 11.25 5.28 13.03
N ARG A 162 10.65 6.41 12.63
CA ARG A 162 10.59 6.81 11.20
C ARG A 162 11.99 7.00 10.61
N ALA A 163 12.93 7.57 11.36
CA ALA A 163 14.25 7.96 10.84
C ALA A 163 15.25 6.81 10.63
N LYS A 164 15.13 5.69 11.35
CA LYS A 164 16.12 4.59 11.32
C LYS A 164 15.77 3.39 10.43
N GLU A 165 14.50 3.12 10.16
CA GLU A 165 14.07 1.91 9.44
C GLU A 165 13.70 2.21 7.99
N GLU A 166 14.19 1.37 7.06
CA GLU A 166 13.65 1.31 5.70
C GLU A 166 12.19 0.85 5.76
N ARG A 167 11.27 1.78 5.47
CA ARG A 167 9.85 1.48 5.50
C ARG A 167 9.46 0.67 4.26
N LYS A 168 8.45 -0.17 4.42
CA LYS A 168 7.90 -1.01 3.36
C LYS A 168 6.38 -0.91 3.35
N VAL A 169 5.80 -0.94 2.16
CA VAL A 169 4.37 -1.27 1.99
C VAL A 169 4.28 -2.77 1.78
N ILE A 170 3.50 -3.46 2.62
CA ILE A 170 3.21 -4.89 2.45
C ILE A 170 1.71 -5.04 2.17
N ILE A 171 1.40 -5.81 1.15
CA ILE A 171 0.05 -6.17 0.70
C ILE A 171 -0.11 -7.67 0.92
N ASP A 172 -1.13 -8.06 1.69
CA ASP A 172 -1.47 -9.45 2.03
C ASP A 172 -2.92 -9.79 1.67
#